data_AF-A0A9X2LR58-F1
#
_entry.id   AF-A0A9X2LR58-F1
#
_cell.length_a   1.000
_cell.length_b   1.000
_cell.length_c   1.000
_cell.angle_alpha   90.00
_cell.angle_beta   90.00
_cell.angle_gamma   90.00
#
_symmetry.space_group_name_H-M   'P 1'
#
loop_
_entity.id
_entity.type
_entity.pdbx_description
1 polymer ?
#
loop_
_entity_poly.entity_id
_entity_poly.type
_entity_poly.pdbx_seq_one_letter_code
_entity_poly.pdbx_strand_id
1 'polypeptide(L)'
;MPEVLNCDVLNDETWDPSPAGHRGGARVRSRVEIPLHLADGSWQTAHVITFDGLSDGLEHIAVSYSRDPGVPLVRVHSECLTGDVLGSGRCDCGSQLDESLQRVAADGGILIYLRQESTGGTDLSLYDKLDAYSVQDRGTGRAGTGHGLRLADDARDYHAAAQMLRALGVSRVRLLTSNPDKVRQLSWYGIAVEERLDFAGRRGA
;
A
#
# COMPACT_ATOMS: atom_id res chain seq x y z
N MET A 1 -1.55 -7.01 -26.96
CA MET A 1 -1.85 -5.77 -26.23
C MET A 1 -3.33 -5.84 -25.87
N PRO A 2 -3.70 -5.77 -24.58
CA PRO A 2 -5.11 -5.66 -24.23
C PRO A 2 -5.68 -4.35 -24.79
N GLU A 3 -6.93 -4.38 -25.25
CA GLU A 3 -7.67 -3.19 -25.69
C GLU A 3 -7.71 -2.17 -24.55
N VAL A 4 -7.25 -0.95 -24.80
CA VAL A 4 -7.36 0.16 -23.84
C VAL A 4 -8.84 0.50 -23.74
N LEU A 5 -9.45 0.27 -22.57
CA LEU A 5 -10.81 0.73 -22.29
C LEU A 5 -10.84 2.26 -22.47
N ASN A 6 -11.69 2.73 -23.38
CA ASN A 6 -11.89 4.14 -23.62
C ASN A 6 -12.60 4.75 -22.39
N CYS A 7 -11.96 5.71 -21.71
CA CYS A 7 -12.43 6.30 -20.45
C CYS A 7 -13.64 7.25 -20.59
N ASP A 8 -14.33 7.28 -21.73
CA ASP A 8 -15.36 8.27 -22.07
C ASP A 8 -16.74 8.00 -21.44
N VAL A 9 -16.83 7.24 -20.36
CA VAL A 9 -18.13 6.93 -19.70
C VAL A 9 -18.08 7.24 -18.21
N LEU A 10 -17.96 8.52 -17.85
CA LEU A 10 -18.37 9.04 -16.54
C LEU A 10 -18.82 10.51 -16.69
N ASN A 11 -20.01 10.73 -17.23
CA ASN A 11 -20.70 12.01 -17.12
C ASN A 11 -22.21 11.75 -17.07
N ASP A 12 -22.72 11.37 -15.91
CA ASP A 12 -23.93 11.93 -15.31
C ASP A 12 -24.08 11.43 -13.87
N GLU A 13 -24.71 12.23 -13.02
CA GLU A 13 -25.21 11.93 -11.67
C GLU A 13 -24.28 12.23 -10.46
N THR A 14 -24.39 13.49 -10.01
CA THR A 14 -24.23 14.03 -8.65
C THR A 14 -23.37 13.25 -7.64
N TRP A 15 -22.13 13.70 -7.49
CA TRP A 15 -21.27 13.47 -6.32
C TRP A 15 -21.80 14.24 -5.09
N ASP A 16 -22.27 13.54 -4.06
CA ASP A 16 -22.62 14.10 -2.74
C ASP A 16 -21.44 13.89 -1.75
N PRO A 17 -20.75 14.95 -1.30
CA PRO A 17 -19.58 14.86 -0.43
C PRO A 17 -19.93 14.80 1.07
N SER A 18 -21.09 14.27 1.45
CA SER A 18 -21.47 14.18 2.87
C SER A 18 -20.78 13.00 3.55
N PRO A 19 -20.03 13.19 4.66
CA PRO A 19 -19.46 12.09 5.42
C PRO A 19 -20.59 11.38 6.17
N ALA A 20 -21.17 10.36 5.55
CA ALA A 20 -22.11 9.49 6.22
C ALA A 20 -21.38 8.82 7.39
N GLY A 21 -21.77 9.18 8.62
CA GLY A 21 -21.32 8.51 9.83
C GLY A 21 -21.61 7.02 9.75
N HIS A 22 -20.62 6.22 9.36
CA HIS A 22 -20.81 4.80 9.14
C HIS A 22 -20.74 4.04 10.47
N ARG A 23 -21.93 3.72 11.00
CA ARG A 23 -22.13 2.78 12.11
C ARG A 23 -22.05 1.29 11.67
N GLY A 24 -21.36 0.99 10.57
CA GLY A 24 -21.17 -0.36 10.03
C GLY A 24 -19.71 -0.60 9.69
N GLY A 25 -19.20 -1.81 9.94
CA GLY A 25 -17.81 -2.17 9.67
C GLY A 25 -17.43 -2.12 8.19
N ALA A 26 -16.12 -2.11 7.91
CA ALA A 26 -15.58 -2.06 6.56
C ALA A 26 -16.12 -3.21 5.68
N ARG A 27 -16.45 -2.90 4.42
CA ARG A 27 -16.98 -3.85 3.44
C ARG A 27 -16.42 -3.58 2.05
N VAL A 28 -16.42 -4.60 1.20
CA VAL A 28 -16.11 -4.44 -0.23
C VAL A 28 -17.19 -3.59 -0.89
N ARG A 29 -16.77 -2.52 -1.59
CA ARG A 29 -17.64 -1.63 -2.36
C ARG A 29 -17.78 -2.11 -3.81
N SER A 30 -16.65 -2.35 -4.49
CA SER A 30 -16.64 -2.85 -5.87
C SER A 30 -15.40 -3.69 -6.17
N ARG A 31 -15.49 -4.50 -7.24
CA ARG A 31 -14.38 -5.30 -7.78
C ARG A 31 -14.35 -5.12 -9.29
N VAL A 32 -13.21 -4.68 -9.82
CA VAL A 32 -13.01 -4.41 -11.25
C VAL A 32 -11.81 -5.20 -11.74
N GLU A 33 -11.93 -5.86 -12.90
CA GLU A 33 -10.79 -6.50 -13.55
C GLU A 33 -9.96 -5.46 -14.30
N ILE A 34 -8.67 -5.38 -13.98
CA ILE A 34 -7.74 -4.46 -14.61
C ILE A 34 -6.52 -5.26 -15.10
N PRO A 35 -6.17 -5.19 -16.39
CA PRO A 35 -4.92 -5.73 -16.89
C PRO A 35 -3.76 -4.87 -16.38
N LEU A 36 -2.89 -5.45 -15.57
CA LEU A 36 -1.72 -4.77 -15.03
C LEU A 36 -0.45 -5.26 -15.73
N HIS A 37 0.40 -4.31 -16.12
CA HIS A 37 1.74 -4.59 -16.61
C HIS A 37 2.67 -4.76 -15.41
N LEU A 38 3.38 -5.88 -15.37
CA LEU A 38 4.35 -6.18 -14.31
C LEU A 38 5.77 -5.81 -14.75
N ALA A 39 6.66 -5.62 -13.78
CA ALA A 39 8.04 -5.22 -14.05
C ALA A 39 8.88 -6.28 -14.82
N ASP A 40 8.38 -7.52 -14.97
CA ASP A 40 9.01 -8.55 -15.80
C ASP A 40 8.56 -8.46 -17.28
N GLY A 41 7.75 -7.46 -17.63
CA GLY A 41 7.20 -7.25 -18.96
C GLY A 41 5.90 -8.02 -19.24
N SER A 42 5.41 -8.82 -18.28
CA SER A 42 4.17 -9.59 -18.44
C SER A 42 2.93 -8.75 -18.18
N TRP A 43 1.80 -9.19 -18.74
CA TRP A 43 0.47 -8.65 -18.45
C TRP A 43 -0.32 -9.68 -17.64
N GLN A 44 -0.89 -9.25 -16.53
CA GLN A 44 -1.70 -10.10 -15.66
C GLN A 44 -2.99 -9.38 -15.29
N THR A 45 -4.13 -10.04 -15.47
CA THR A 45 -5.42 -9.50 -15.01
C THR A 45 -5.50 -9.63 -13.50
N ALA A 46 -5.66 -8.49 -12.83
CA ALA A 46 -5.89 -8.42 -11.39
C ALA A 46 -7.31 -7.93 -11.12
N HIS A 47 -7.84 -8.27 -9.96
CA HIS A 47 -9.01 -7.59 -9.42
C HIS A 47 -8.58 -6.43 -8.55
N VAL A 48 -8.98 -5.22 -8.93
CA VAL A 48 -8.86 -4.03 -8.10
C VAL A 48 -10.15 -3.84 -7.32
N ILE A 49 -10.01 -3.73 -6.00
CA ILE A 49 -11.10 -3.80 -5.05
C ILE A 49 -11.11 -2.53 -4.21
N THR A 50 -12.29 -1.93 -4.07
CA THR A 50 -12.52 -0.72 -3.26
C THR A 50 -13.36 -1.05 -2.02
N PHE A 51 -13.35 -0.16 -1.02
CA PHE A 51 -13.98 -0.41 0.28
C PHE A 51 -14.78 0.80 0.76
N ASP A 52 -15.84 0.52 1.53
CA ASP A 52 -16.58 1.51 2.30
C ASP A 52 -16.38 1.27 3.80
N GLY A 53 -16.48 2.32 4.62
CA GLY A 53 -16.48 2.20 6.08
C GLY A 53 -15.11 1.90 6.70
N LEU A 54 -14.02 2.29 6.02
CA LEU A 54 -12.68 2.25 6.58
C LEU A 54 -12.54 3.28 7.72
N SER A 55 -11.76 2.92 8.73
CA SER A 55 -11.62 3.68 9.99
C SER A 55 -10.98 5.06 9.84
N ASP A 56 -10.16 5.25 8.82
CA ASP A 56 -9.51 6.52 8.50
C ASP A 56 -10.27 7.35 7.46
N GLY A 57 -11.35 6.81 6.88
CA GLY A 57 -12.15 7.47 5.86
C GLY A 57 -11.43 7.68 4.52
N LEU A 58 -10.26 7.07 4.31
CA LEU A 58 -9.47 7.21 3.09
C LEU A 58 -9.85 6.19 2.02
N GLU A 59 -9.61 6.51 0.75
CA GLU A 59 -9.92 5.64 -0.38
C GLU A 59 -8.79 4.65 -0.68
N HIS A 60 -8.68 3.59 0.10
CA HIS A 60 -7.68 2.54 -0.15
C HIS A 60 -8.14 1.52 -1.18
N ILE A 61 -7.18 0.85 -1.82
CA ILE A 61 -7.47 -0.22 -2.79
C ILE A 61 -6.73 -1.51 -2.42
N ALA A 62 -7.31 -2.64 -2.81
CA ALA A 62 -6.62 -3.92 -2.84
C ALA A 62 -6.48 -4.41 -4.28
N VAL A 63 -5.32 -4.93 -4.63
CA VAL A 63 -5.03 -5.62 -5.87
C VAL A 63 -4.92 -7.10 -5.55
N SER A 64 -5.80 -7.93 -6.11
CA SER A 64 -5.88 -9.36 -5.82
C SER A 64 -5.78 -10.18 -7.10
N TYR A 65 -4.97 -11.24 -7.06
CA TYR A 65 -4.85 -12.20 -8.15
C TYR A 65 -5.59 -13.48 -7.76
N SER A 66 -6.54 -13.91 -8.59
CA SER A 66 -7.44 -15.02 -8.28
C SER A 66 -6.76 -16.38 -8.42
N ARG A 67 -6.07 -16.82 -7.36
CA ARG A 67 -5.83 -18.24 -7.06
C ARG A 67 -6.21 -18.48 -5.60
N ASP A 68 -6.47 -19.73 -5.22
CA ASP A 68 -6.71 -20.12 -3.83
C ASP A 68 -5.42 -20.71 -3.24
N PRO A 69 -4.53 -19.90 -2.62
CA PRO A 69 -3.28 -20.39 -2.05
C PRO A 69 -3.45 -21.00 -0.65
N GLY A 70 -4.68 -21.13 -0.12
CA GLY A 70 -4.94 -21.49 1.27
C GLY A 70 -4.62 -20.36 2.26
N VAL A 71 -3.35 -19.93 2.34
CA VAL A 71 -2.92 -18.73 3.10
C VAL A 71 -2.25 -17.75 2.14
N PRO A 72 -2.90 -16.62 1.82
CA PRO A 72 -2.41 -15.71 0.78
C PRO A 72 -1.13 -15.01 1.19
N LEU A 73 -0.23 -14.84 0.22
CA LEU A 73 0.82 -13.83 0.30
C LEU A 73 0.19 -12.44 0.28
N VAL A 74 0.47 -11.62 1.29
CA VAL A 74 -0.06 -10.27 1.42
C VAL A 74 1.08 -9.25 1.49
N ARG A 75 0.98 -8.18 0.70
CA ARG A 75 1.77 -6.97 0.86
C ARG A 75 0.86 -5.85 1.37
N VAL A 76 1.24 -5.20 2.47
CA VAL A 76 0.68 -3.89 2.84
C VAL A 76 1.67 -2.83 2.39
N HIS A 77 1.33 -2.07 1.37
CA HIS A 77 2.12 -0.99 0.80
C HIS A 77 1.54 0.36 1.23
N SER A 78 2.39 1.25 1.73
CA SER A 78 2.00 2.64 2.00
C SER A 78 2.43 3.47 0.82
N GLU A 79 1.52 4.31 0.33
CA GLU A 79 1.73 5.19 -0.82
C GLU A 79 3.04 5.98 -0.71
N CYS A 80 3.74 6.04 -1.83
CA CYS A 80 4.90 6.89 -2.02
C CYS A 80 4.86 7.42 -3.45
N LEU A 81 4.14 8.53 -3.69
CA LEU A 81 3.96 9.04 -5.06
C LEU A 81 5.29 9.19 -5.82
N THR A 82 6.31 9.72 -5.13
CA THR A 82 7.63 9.93 -5.72
C THR A 82 8.31 8.63 -6.13
N GLY A 83 8.15 7.55 -5.37
CA GLY A 83 8.78 6.26 -5.66
C GLY A 83 7.95 5.42 -6.62
N ASP A 84 6.65 5.31 -6.33
CA ASP A 84 5.71 4.40 -6.99
C ASP A 84 5.35 4.86 -8.40
N VAL A 85 5.22 6.18 -8.61
CA VAL A 85 4.77 6.76 -9.89
C VAL A 85 5.89 7.51 -10.61
N LEU A 86 6.68 8.30 -9.87
CA LEU A 86 7.71 9.16 -10.49
C LEU A 86 9.09 8.49 -10.63
N GLY A 87 9.27 7.26 -10.14
CA GLY A 87 10.53 6.52 -10.27
C GLY A 87 11.70 7.14 -9.51
N SER A 88 11.44 7.79 -8.37
CA SER A 88 12.49 8.45 -7.58
C SER A 88 13.51 7.46 -7.02
N GLY A 89 14.79 7.70 -7.28
CA GLY A 89 15.91 6.96 -6.67
C GLY A 89 16.24 7.36 -5.22
N ARG A 90 15.44 8.25 -4.60
CA ARG A 90 15.63 8.67 -3.19
C ARG A 90 15.12 7.64 -2.18
N CYS A 91 14.32 6.67 -2.63
CA CYS A 91 13.78 5.59 -1.81
C CYS A 91 13.63 4.32 -2.66
N ASP A 92 13.43 3.18 -1.99
CA ASP A 92 13.20 1.88 -2.61
C ASP A 92 11.71 1.52 -2.75
N CYS A 93 10.79 2.49 -2.59
CA CYS A 93 9.34 2.21 -2.59
C CYS A 93 8.85 1.66 -3.93
N GLY A 94 9.28 2.26 -5.05
CA GLY A 94 8.90 1.81 -6.40
C GLY A 94 9.37 0.39 -6.69
N SER A 95 10.65 0.08 -6.44
CA SER A 95 11.17 -1.27 -6.64
C SER A 95 10.53 -2.30 -5.70
N GLN A 96 10.21 -1.93 -4.46
CA GLN A 96 9.43 -2.78 -3.55
C GLN A 96 7.99 -3.01 -4.06
N LEU A 97 7.33 -2.00 -4.63
CA LEU A 97 6.00 -2.13 -5.21
C LEU A 97 6.02 -3.08 -6.41
N ASP A 98 6.97 -2.89 -7.32
CA ASP A 98 7.17 -3.75 -8.50
C ASP A 98 7.39 -5.21 -8.09
N GLU A 99 8.32 -5.45 -7.17
CA GLU A 99 8.60 -6.79 -6.64
C GLU A 99 7.39 -7.39 -5.93
N SER A 100 6.65 -6.57 -5.17
CA SER A 100 5.44 -7.02 -4.48
C SER A 100 4.39 -7.48 -5.47
N LEU A 101 4.09 -6.68 -6.51
CA LEU A 101 3.11 -7.01 -7.53
C LEU A 101 3.46 -8.30 -8.27
N GLN A 102 4.73 -8.50 -8.64
CA GLN A 102 5.20 -9.75 -9.24
C GLN A 102 4.97 -10.95 -8.32
N ARG A 103 5.38 -10.85 -7.06
CA ARG A 103 5.26 -11.95 -6.09
C ARG A 103 3.80 -12.29 -5.78
N VAL A 104 2.95 -11.28 -5.55
CA VAL A 104 1.53 -11.53 -5.31
C VAL A 104 0.84 -12.08 -6.56
N ALA A 105 1.23 -11.65 -7.75
CA ALA A 105 0.67 -12.19 -8.99
C ALA A 105 1.03 -13.67 -9.19
N ALA A 106 2.29 -14.05 -8.89
CA ALA A 106 2.74 -15.44 -8.99
C ALA A 106 2.06 -16.37 -7.98
N ASP A 107 1.84 -15.87 -6.76
CA ASP A 107 1.27 -16.64 -5.64
C ASP A 107 -0.26 -16.71 -5.66
N GLY A 108 -0.93 -15.75 -6.31
CA GLY A 108 -2.39 -15.53 -6.11
C GLY A 108 -2.69 -14.73 -4.84
N GLY A 109 -1.78 -13.82 -4.49
CA GLY A 109 -1.82 -13.01 -3.29
C GLY A 109 -2.63 -11.72 -3.42
N ILE A 110 -2.46 -10.86 -2.42
CA ILE A 110 -3.15 -9.58 -2.28
C ILE A 110 -2.13 -8.48 -1.97
N LEU A 111 -2.17 -7.38 -2.71
CA LEU A 111 -1.51 -6.13 -2.36
C LEU A 111 -2.55 -5.15 -1.83
N ILE A 112 -2.41 -4.73 -0.57
CA ILE A 112 -3.16 -3.64 0.04
C ILE A 112 -2.37 -2.35 -0.20
N TYR A 113 -2.93 -1.41 -0.95
CA TYR A 113 -2.33 -0.10 -1.20
C TYR A 113 -3.04 0.95 -0.34
N LEU A 114 -2.37 1.35 0.74
CA LEU A 114 -2.84 2.39 1.63
C LEU A 114 -2.41 3.74 1.07
N ARG A 115 -3.39 4.63 0.86
CA ARG A 115 -3.19 6.04 0.47
C ARG A 115 -2.74 6.88 1.66
N GLN A 116 -1.63 6.45 2.23
CA GLN A 116 -0.94 7.01 3.38
C GLN A 116 0.47 7.37 2.92
N GLU A 117 0.65 8.59 2.43
CA GLU A 117 1.96 9.08 2.01
C GLU A 117 2.91 9.09 3.20
N SER A 118 4.16 8.64 2.99
CA SER A 118 5.09 8.48 4.10
C SER A 118 6.52 8.89 3.78
N THR A 119 7.21 9.36 4.82
CA THR A 119 8.67 9.49 4.89
C THR A 119 9.14 8.78 6.15
N GLY A 120 10.04 7.80 6.00
CA GLY A 120 10.68 7.09 7.11
C GLY A 120 9.75 6.56 8.22
N GLY A 121 8.55 6.10 7.86
CA GLY A 121 7.60 5.50 8.80
C GLY A 121 6.64 6.48 9.50
N THR A 122 6.63 7.75 9.15
CA THR A 122 5.59 8.68 9.63
C THR A 122 4.64 9.02 8.49
N ASP A 123 3.34 8.97 8.78
CA ASP A 123 2.31 9.53 7.88
C ASP A 123 2.53 11.04 7.77
N LEU A 124 2.88 11.49 6.58
CA LEU A 124 3.17 12.87 6.26
C LEU A 124 2.46 13.21 4.95
N SER A 125 1.94 14.42 4.83
CA SER A 125 1.42 14.82 3.52
C SER A 125 2.54 14.81 2.47
N LEU A 126 2.17 14.66 1.21
CA LEU A 126 3.13 14.76 0.11
C LEU A 126 3.92 16.08 0.16
N TYR A 127 3.27 17.19 0.52
CA TYR A 127 3.96 18.47 0.64
C TYR A 127 4.96 18.48 1.79
N ASP A 128 4.61 17.96 2.97
CA ASP A 128 5.55 17.88 4.09
C ASP A 128 6.77 17.02 3.75
N LYS A 129 6.57 15.94 2.98
CA LYS A 129 7.65 15.10 2.46
C LYS A 129 8.57 15.87 1.52
N LEU A 130 8.00 16.62 0.57
CA LEU A 130 8.77 17.41 -0.40
C LEU A 130 9.50 18.59 0.29
N ASP A 131 8.89 19.17 1.32
CA ASP A 131 9.54 20.19 2.15
C ASP A 131 10.70 19.59 2.94
N ALA A 132 10.53 18.40 3.52
CA ALA A 132 11.61 17.67 4.18
C ALA A 132 12.78 17.37 3.23
N TYR A 133 12.49 16.97 1.99
CA TYR A 133 13.51 16.81 0.95
C TYR A 133 14.24 18.11 0.64
N SER A 134 13.51 19.23 0.54
CA SER A 134 14.08 20.54 0.27
C SER A 134 15.02 21.00 1.40
N VAL A 135 14.70 20.68 2.66
CA VAL A 135 15.56 20.96 3.82
C VAL A 135 16.80 20.06 3.83
N GLN A 136 16.65 18.78 3.52
CA GLN A 136 17.77 17.83 3.42
C GLN A 136 18.78 18.25 2.34
N ASP A 137 18.30 18.63 1.16
CA ASP A 137 19.14 19.06 0.05
C ASP A 137 19.97 20.32 0.41
N ARG A 138 19.36 21.25 1.16
CA ARG A 138 20.02 22.49 1.63
C ARG A 138 21.03 22.28 2.77
N GLY A 139 21.00 21.14 3.45
CA GLY A 139 21.90 20.80 4.56
C GLY A 139 23.24 20.20 4.14
N THR A 140 23.42 19.85 2.86
CA THR A 140 24.63 19.17 2.35
C THR A 140 25.89 20.05 2.31
N GLY A 141 25.80 21.34 2.67
CA GLY A 141 26.93 22.28 2.75
C GLY A 141 27.48 22.59 4.15
N ARG A 142 26.86 22.12 5.25
CA ARG A 142 27.33 22.43 6.61
C ARG A 142 27.27 21.19 7.50
N ALA A 143 28.42 20.57 7.70
CA ALA A 143 28.64 19.63 8.80
C ALA A 143 28.36 20.37 10.13
N GLY A 144 27.18 20.15 10.70
CA GLY A 144 26.82 20.68 12.02
C GLY A 144 25.46 21.37 12.05
N THR A 145 24.40 20.57 12.18
CA THR A 145 23.34 20.71 13.19
C THR A 145 22.48 19.45 13.08
N GLY A 146 22.96 18.38 13.70
CA GLY A 146 22.18 17.16 13.91
C GLY A 146 21.06 17.44 14.90
N HIS A 147 19.97 18.01 14.42
CA HIS A 147 18.65 17.53 14.82
C HIS A 147 18.18 16.74 13.61
N GLY A 148 18.96 15.71 13.26
CA GLY A 148 18.47 14.69 12.35
C GLY A 148 17.14 14.29 12.93
N LEU A 149 16.06 14.55 12.18
CA LEU A 149 14.74 14.09 12.49
C LEU A 149 14.94 12.60 12.73
N ARG A 150 15.05 12.22 14.01
CA ARG A 150 15.15 10.85 14.44
C ARG A 150 13.71 10.41 14.26
N LEU A 151 13.35 10.16 12.99
CA LEU A 151 12.01 9.83 12.58
C LEU A 151 11.58 8.76 13.55
N ALA A 152 10.54 9.11 14.31
CA ALA A 152 10.07 8.31 15.41
C ALA A 152 9.78 6.89 14.89
N ASP A 153 9.74 5.94 15.82
CA ASP A 153 9.17 4.62 15.55
C ASP A 153 7.92 4.79 14.69
N ASP A 154 7.85 3.98 13.63
CA ASP A 154 6.81 4.04 12.61
C ASP A 154 5.42 4.29 13.24
N ALA A 155 4.89 5.50 13.05
CA ALA A 155 3.69 5.97 13.74
C ALA A 155 2.40 5.63 12.98
N ARG A 156 2.50 4.87 11.88
CA ARG A 156 1.38 4.57 11.00
C ARG A 156 0.38 3.64 11.66
N ASP A 157 -0.90 3.86 11.41
CA ASP A 157 -1.96 2.95 11.83
C ASP A 157 -2.34 2.02 10.67
N TYR A 158 -2.13 0.72 10.87
CA TYR A 158 -2.49 -0.33 9.90
C TYR A 158 -3.87 -0.93 10.15
N HIS A 159 -4.73 -0.28 10.95
CA HIS A 159 -6.10 -0.74 11.18
C HIS A 159 -6.92 -0.83 9.89
N ALA A 160 -6.82 0.14 9.00
CA ALA A 160 -7.51 0.13 7.72
C ALA A 160 -7.10 -1.09 6.87
N ALA A 161 -5.82 -1.45 6.85
CA ALA A 161 -5.36 -2.67 6.17
C ALA A 161 -6.00 -3.94 6.76
N ALA A 162 -6.06 -4.05 8.09
CA ALA A 162 -6.71 -5.18 8.74
C ALA A 162 -8.23 -5.23 8.47
N GLN A 163 -8.88 -4.07 8.38
CA GLN A 163 -10.29 -3.96 7.99
C GLN A 163 -10.52 -4.42 6.55
N MET A 164 -9.66 -4.00 5.61
CA MET A 164 -9.72 -4.44 4.21
C MET A 164 -9.54 -5.96 4.08
N LEU A 165 -8.54 -6.53 4.77
CA LEU A 165 -8.32 -7.99 4.77
C LEU A 165 -9.52 -8.76 5.32
N ARG A 166 -10.10 -8.29 6.45
CA ARG A 166 -11.34 -8.89 7.00
C ARG A 166 -12.52 -8.79 6.04
N ALA A 167 -12.69 -7.66 5.37
CA ALA A 167 -13.73 -7.48 4.37
C ALA A 167 -13.56 -8.42 3.16
N LEU A 168 -12.32 -8.83 2.87
CA LEU A 168 -11.99 -9.85 1.86
C LEU A 168 -12.13 -11.29 2.38
N GLY A 169 -12.53 -11.50 3.64
CA GLY A 169 -12.59 -12.82 4.26
C GLY A 169 -11.23 -13.39 4.68
N VAL A 170 -10.18 -12.57 4.67
CA VAL A 170 -8.80 -12.96 5.02
C VAL A 170 -8.54 -12.69 6.50
N SER A 171 -8.24 -13.75 7.25
CA SER A 171 -7.89 -13.69 8.68
C SER A 171 -6.48 -14.18 8.98
N ARG A 172 -5.82 -14.80 8.00
CA ARG A 172 -4.48 -15.39 8.10
C ARG A 172 -3.68 -15.02 6.86
N VAL A 173 -2.41 -14.65 7.02
CA VAL A 173 -1.55 -14.16 5.92
C VAL A 173 -0.11 -14.64 6.04
N ARG A 174 0.57 -14.75 4.89
CA ARG A 174 2.03 -14.68 4.80
C ARG A 174 2.39 -13.26 4.38
N LEU A 175 3.05 -12.50 5.24
CA LEU A 175 3.21 -11.06 5.08
C LEU A 175 4.58 -10.69 4.47
N LEU A 176 4.57 -10.04 3.31
CA LEU A 176 5.76 -9.48 2.66
C LEU A 176 6.10 -8.10 3.26
N THR A 177 6.98 -8.08 4.26
CA THR A 177 7.39 -6.87 4.96
C THR A 177 8.75 -6.97 5.64
N SER A 178 9.57 -5.94 5.49
CA SER A 178 10.76 -5.71 6.33
C SER A 178 10.44 -4.94 7.63
N ASN A 179 9.20 -4.45 7.75
CA ASN A 179 8.75 -3.69 8.91
C ASN A 179 8.11 -4.61 9.96
N PRO A 180 8.72 -4.80 11.14
CA PRO A 180 8.13 -5.58 12.23
C PRO A 180 6.86 -4.95 12.80
N ASP A 181 6.67 -3.65 12.61
CA ASP A 181 5.51 -2.91 13.11
C ASP A 181 4.20 -3.36 12.45
N LYS A 182 4.24 -3.53 11.11
CA LYS A 182 3.15 -4.11 10.32
C LYS A 182 2.71 -5.48 10.85
N VAL A 183 3.68 -6.33 11.22
CA VAL A 183 3.38 -7.67 11.78
C VAL A 183 2.63 -7.54 13.09
N ARG A 184 3.13 -6.68 13.99
CA ARG A 184 2.55 -6.47 15.31
C ARG A 184 1.13 -5.90 15.21
N GLN A 185 0.93 -4.84 14.43
CA GLN A 185 -0.37 -4.17 14.32
C GLN A 185 -1.41 -5.04 13.62
N LEU A 186 -1.07 -5.72 12.53
CA LEU A 186 -2.01 -6.64 11.87
C LEU A 186 -2.45 -7.75 12.83
N SER A 187 -1.52 -8.32 13.60
CA SER A 187 -1.84 -9.31 14.63
C SER A 187 -2.74 -8.74 15.72
N TRP A 188 -2.45 -7.53 16.19
CA TRP A 188 -3.28 -6.80 17.18
C TRP A 188 -4.71 -6.57 16.68
N TYR A 189 -4.87 -6.27 15.39
CA TYR A 189 -6.17 -6.07 14.74
C TYR A 189 -6.83 -7.37 14.23
N GLY A 190 -6.34 -8.53 14.67
CA GLY A 190 -6.99 -9.83 14.44
C GLY A 190 -6.63 -10.53 13.13
N ILE A 191 -5.54 -10.13 12.46
CA ILE A 191 -5.00 -10.83 11.29
C ILE A 191 -3.77 -11.64 11.73
N ALA A 192 -3.88 -12.97 11.70
CA ALA A 192 -2.76 -13.83 12.05
C ALA A 192 -1.68 -13.81 10.96
N VAL A 193 -0.47 -13.38 11.32
CA VAL A 193 0.70 -13.43 10.43
C VAL A 193 1.42 -14.76 10.67
N GLU A 194 1.25 -15.71 9.76
CA GLU A 194 1.85 -17.06 9.86
C GLU A 194 3.32 -17.09 9.48
N GLU A 195 3.67 -16.26 8.51
CA GLU A 195 5.01 -16.16 7.99
C GLU A 195 5.29 -14.69 7.68
N ARG A 196 6.49 -14.24 8.02
CA ARG A 196 7.01 -12.95 7.57
C ARG A 196 8.08 -13.22 6.50
N LEU A 197 7.89 -12.61 5.34
CA LEU A 197 8.79 -12.70 4.20
C LEU A 197 9.44 -11.34 3.96
N ASP A 198 10.73 -11.34 3.59
CA ASP A 198 11.47 -10.14 3.22
C ASP A 198 11.61 -9.99 1.69
N PHE A 199 11.95 -8.77 1.27
CA PHE A 199 12.29 -8.42 -0.11
C PHE A 199 13.61 -9.06 -0.55
N ALA A 200 13.72 -9.40 -1.84
CA ALA A 200 14.95 -9.92 -2.43
C ALA A 200 16.04 -8.83 -2.35
N GLY A 201 17.24 -9.22 -1.89
CA GLY A 201 18.37 -8.28 -1.78
C GLY A 201 18.58 -7.66 -0.40
N ARG A 202 17.73 -7.94 0.60
CA ARG A 202 17.96 -7.56 2.01
C ARG A 202 18.37 -8.76 2.90
N ARG A 203 19.10 -9.75 2.37
CA ARG A 203 19.65 -10.83 3.19
C ARG A 203 20.80 -10.28 4.04
N GLY A 204 20.54 -10.05 5.33
CA GLY A 204 21.54 -9.95 6.39
C GLY A 204 22.39 -8.68 6.39
N ALA A 205 22.05 -7.76 7.29
CA ALA A 205 23.08 -7.08 8.09
C ALA A 205 23.25 -7.88 9.39
#